data_AF-E1R186-F1
#
_entry.id   AF-E1R186-F1
#
_cell.length_a   1.000
_cell.length_b   1.000
_cell.length_c   1.000
_cell.angle_alpha   90.00
_cell.angle_beta   90.00
_cell.angle_gamma   90.00
#
_symmetry.space_group_name_H-M   'P 1'
#
loop_
_entity.id
_entity.type
_entity.pdbx_description
1 polymer ?
#
loop_
_entity_poly.entity_id
_entity_poly.type
_entity_poly.pdbx_seq_one_letter_code
_entity_poly.pdbx_strand_id
1 'polypeptide(L)'
;MARQINEELYQYITDTCLESYDAPSSPLQLLEKIWKNPDFPMHCPEHHYLVPAVLLTTYCRLKNDGKAKLREELNLAGDRAKNLLAGFCGWYGACGAAVGSGMFLSVATGTSPYSTDTWALVNRLSSDCLYNIAEIGGPRCCKRVCFTAVSTSITFMKQHFDLDLGQTTPIRCTYHQRNAECKKTACPYYPAT
;
A
#
# COMPACT_ATOMS: atom_id res chain seq x y z
N MET A 1 -7.14 -3.29 23.95
CA MET A 1 -6.89 -4.59 23.27
C MET A 1 -6.35 -4.31 21.89
N ALA A 2 -5.21 -4.91 21.51
CA ALA A 2 -4.79 -4.91 20.12
C ALA A 2 -5.88 -5.65 19.32
N ARG A 3 -6.48 -4.99 18.33
CA ARG A 3 -7.45 -5.62 17.45
C ARG A 3 -6.75 -6.79 16.77
N GLN A 4 -7.30 -7.99 16.91
CA GLN A 4 -6.83 -9.19 16.21
C GLN A 4 -6.88 -8.93 14.71
N ILE A 5 -5.85 -9.38 13.99
CA ILE A 5 -5.80 -9.32 12.52
C ILE A 5 -7.05 -10.00 11.96
N ASN A 6 -7.72 -9.34 11.01
CA ASN A 6 -8.84 -9.95 10.32
C ASN A 6 -8.32 -10.77 9.13
N GLU A 7 -8.19 -12.08 9.34
CA GLU A 7 -7.73 -13.03 8.32
C GLU A 7 -8.68 -13.09 7.11
N GLU A 8 -9.98 -12.86 7.28
CA GLU A 8 -10.94 -12.81 6.16
C GLU A 8 -10.67 -11.60 5.25
N LEU A 9 -10.29 -10.46 5.82
CA LEU A 9 -9.90 -9.29 5.04
C LEU A 9 -8.56 -9.49 4.32
N TYR A 10 -7.60 -10.19 4.94
CA TYR A 10 -6.36 -10.57 4.26
C TYR A 10 -6.67 -11.48 3.06
N GLN A 11 -7.51 -12.49 3.25
CA GLN A 11 -7.94 -13.39 2.19
C GLN A 11 -8.67 -12.62 1.07
N TYR A 12 -9.59 -11.72 1.42
CA TYR A 12 -10.29 -10.87 0.46
C TYR A 12 -9.34 -9.99 -0.38
N ILE A 13 -8.32 -9.39 0.25
CA ILE A 13 -7.28 -8.62 -0.46
C ILE A 13 -6.54 -9.52 -1.45
N THR A 14 -6.10 -10.70 -0.99
CA THR A 14 -5.35 -11.68 -1.80
C THR A 14 -6.16 -12.14 -3.00
N ASP A 15 -7.41 -12.55 -2.79
CA ASP A 15 -8.28 -13.06 -3.86
C ASP A 15 -8.58 -11.96 -4.88
N THR A 16 -8.92 -10.75 -4.42
CA THR A 16 -9.16 -9.62 -5.33
C THR A 16 -7.93 -9.29 -6.17
N CYS A 17 -6.73 -9.39 -5.60
CA CYS A 17 -5.47 -9.18 -6.31
C CYS A 17 -5.24 -10.27 -7.38
N LEU A 18 -5.40 -11.54 -7.02
CA LEU A 18 -5.22 -12.67 -7.93
C LEU A 18 -6.25 -12.67 -9.08
N GLU A 19 -7.50 -12.33 -8.80
CA GLU A 19 -8.55 -12.15 -9.81
C GLU A 19 -8.25 -11.00 -10.76
N SER A 20 -7.56 -9.96 -10.28
CA SER A 20 -7.25 -8.76 -11.07
C SER A 20 -5.95 -8.89 -11.88
N TYR A 21 -5.21 -9.99 -11.77
CA TYR A 21 -3.92 -10.17 -12.44
C TYR A 21 -4.02 -10.05 -13.97
N ASP A 22 -5.04 -10.64 -14.60
CA ASP A 22 -5.16 -10.64 -16.07
C ASP A 22 -5.69 -9.30 -16.63
N ALA A 23 -6.26 -8.45 -15.78
CA ALA A 23 -6.87 -7.18 -16.17
C ALA A 23 -5.91 -6.01 -15.89
N PRO A 24 -5.52 -5.21 -16.90
CA PRO A 24 -4.73 -4.00 -16.70
C PRO A 24 -5.40 -3.06 -15.68
N SER A 25 -4.72 -2.83 -14.57
CA SER A 25 -5.18 -2.01 -13.45
C SER A 25 -3.97 -1.44 -12.72
N SER A 26 -3.94 -0.12 -12.51
CA SER A 26 -2.92 0.50 -11.67
C SER A 26 -3.11 0.08 -10.19
N PRO A 27 -2.06 0.15 -9.37
CA PRO A 27 -2.17 -0.08 -7.93
C PRO A 27 -3.23 0.80 -7.24
N LEU A 28 -3.39 2.05 -7.71
CA LEU A 28 -4.41 2.98 -7.20
C LEU A 28 -5.83 2.52 -7.53
N GLN A 29 -6.08 2.06 -8.76
CA GLN A 29 -7.38 1.52 -9.15
C GLN A 29 -7.72 0.23 -8.37
N LEU A 30 -6.72 -0.61 -8.10
CA LEU A 30 -6.92 -1.84 -7.34
C LEU A 30 -7.18 -1.56 -5.85
N LEU A 31 -6.51 -0.56 -5.27
CA LEU A 31 -6.84 -0.03 -3.92
C LEU A 31 -8.31 0.37 -3.84
N GLU A 32 -8.78 1.18 -4.78
CA GLU A 32 -10.17 1.64 -4.82
C GLU A 32 -11.14 0.47 -5.03
N LYS A 33 -10.81 -0.50 -5.89
CA LYS A 33 -11.60 -1.71 -6.08
C LYS A 33 -11.80 -2.47 -4.76
N ILE A 34 -10.73 -2.69 -4.01
CA ILE A 34 -10.78 -3.41 -2.73
C ILE A 34 -11.58 -2.62 -1.68
N TRP A 35 -11.41 -1.29 -1.63
CA TRP A 35 -12.14 -0.45 -0.69
C TRP A 35 -13.63 -0.23 -1.02
N LYS A 36 -14.12 -0.72 -2.16
CA LYS A 36 -15.57 -0.78 -2.42
C LYS A 36 -16.28 -1.79 -1.53
N ASN A 37 -15.55 -2.73 -0.91
CA ASN A 37 -16.11 -3.57 0.14
C ASN A 37 -16.57 -2.68 1.32
N PRO A 38 -17.89 -2.65 1.65
CA PRO A 38 -18.42 -1.81 2.71
C PRO A 38 -17.86 -2.18 4.10
N ASP A 39 -17.50 -3.46 4.29
CA ASP A 39 -16.97 -3.99 5.54
C ASP A 39 -15.49 -3.66 5.73
N PHE A 40 -14.80 -3.14 4.70
CA PHE A 40 -13.43 -2.67 4.83
C PHE A 40 -13.40 -1.41 5.71
N PRO A 41 -12.82 -1.47 6.94
CA PRO A 41 -12.90 -0.36 7.87
C PRO A 41 -12.14 0.87 7.39
N MET A 42 -12.51 2.04 7.94
CA MET A 42 -11.79 3.29 7.65
C MET A 42 -10.35 3.25 8.18
N HIS A 43 -10.16 2.73 9.41
CA HIS A 43 -8.86 2.55 10.05
C HIS A 43 -8.71 1.11 10.52
N CYS A 44 -7.71 0.40 10.00
CA CYS A 44 -7.41 -0.99 10.38
C CYS A 44 -6.01 -1.41 9.88
N PRO A 45 -5.34 -2.37 10.56
CA PRO A 45 -3.98 -2.80 10.20
C PRO A 45 -3.89 -3.53 8.85
N GLU A 46 -4.99 -4.02 8.28
CA GLU A 46 -5.04 -4.69 6.99
C GLU A 46 -4.59 -3.77 5.84
N HIS A 47 -4.67 -2.45 6.03
CA HIS A 47 -4.08 -1.48 5.10
C HIS A 47 -2.56 -1.64 4.94
N HIS A 48 -1.87 -2.19 5.94
CA HIS A 48 -0.43 -2.44 5.90
C HIS A 48 -0.06 -3.58 4.94
N TYR A 49 -0.96 -4.55 4.74
CA TYR A 49 -0.84 -5.59 3.71
C TYR A 49 -1.39 -5.14 2.37
N LEU A 50 -2.49 -4.39 2.37
CA LEU A 50 -3.14 -3.90 1.16
C LEU A 50 -2.17 -3.15 0.23
N VAL A 51 -1.33 -2.26 0.78
CA VAL A 51 -0.36 -1.48 -0.02
C VAL A 51 0.61 -2.39 -0.79
N PRO A 52 1.36 -3.30 -0.15
CA PRO A 52 2.25 -4.18 -0.90
C PRO A 52 1.47 -5.11 -1.85
N ALA A 53 0.28 -5.59 -1.47
CA ALA A 53 -0.50 -6.49 -2.31
C ALA A 53 -0.86 -5.88 -3.68
N VAL A 54 -1.35 -4.63 -3.70
CA VAL A 54 -1.71 -3.97 -4.96
C VAL A 54 -0.51 -3.63 -5.84
N LEU A 55 0.63 -3.32 -5.20
CA LEU A 55 1.88 -3.01 -5.89
C LEU A 55 2.47 -4.27 -6.52
N LEU A 56 2.54 -5.37 -5.76
CA LEU A 56 2.97 -6.69 -6.25
C LEU A 56 2.10 -7.16 -7.41
N THR A 57 0.77 -7.02 -7.30
CA THR A 57 -0.15 -7.41 -8.38
C THR A 57 0.18 -6.75 -9.71
N THR A 58 0.42 -5.44 -9.68
CA THR A 58 0.77 -4.70 -10.91
C THR A 58 2.18 -5.04 -11.37
N TYR A 59 3.14 -5.13 -10.44
CA TYR A 59 4.52 -5.50 -10.72
C TYR A 59 4.62 -6.87 -11.41
N CYS A 60 4.09 -7.93 -10.79
CA CYS A 60 4.13 -9.29 -11.33
C CYS A 60 3.47 -9.37 -12.71
N ARG A 61 2.37 -8.64 -12.92
CA ARG A 61 1.70 -8.58 -14.22
C ARG A 61 2.62 -7.98 -15.28
N LEU A 62 3.26 -6.84 -15.00
CA LEU A 62 4.20 -6.21 -15.95
C LEU A 62 5.44 -7.05 -16.22
N LYS A 63 5.87 -7.85 -15.23
CA LYS A 63 6.97 -8.81 -15.36
C LYS A 63 6.57 -10.11 -16.05
N ASN A 64 5.27 -10.35 -16.26
CA ASN A 64 4.69 -11.61 -16.76
C ASN A 64 5.02 -12.83 -15.89
N ASP A 65 5.11 -12.64 -14.56
CA ASP A 65 5.51 -13.70 -13.61
C ASP A 65 4.43 -14.77 -13.38
N GLY A 66 3.18 -14.46 -13.72
CA GLY A 66 2.03 -15.35 -13.57
C GLY A 66 1.37 -15.33 -12.18
N LYS A 67 0.13 -15.81 -12.12
CA LYS A 67 -0.67 -15.85 -10.86
C LYS A 67 -0.05 -16.72 -9.77
N ALA A 68 0.69 -17.76 -10.14
CA ALA A 68 1.36 -18.64 -9.17
C ALA A 68 2.43 -17.87 -8.38
N LYS A 69 3.31 -17.16 -9.10
CA LYS A 69 4.34 -16.32 -8.48
C LYS A 69 3.73 -15.17 -7.68
N LEU A 70 2.72 -14.50 -8.22
CA LEU A 70 1.99 -13.47 -7.48
C LEU A 70 1.44 -14.02 -6.15
N ARG A 71 0.84 -15.22 -6.14
CA ARG A 71 0.30 -15.84 -4.91
C ARG A 71 1.39 -16.06 -3.86
N GLU A 72 2.57 -16.54 -4.25
CA GLU A 72 3.70 -16.71 -3.33
C GLU A 72 4.14 -15.38 -2.73
N GLU A 73 4.26 -14.35 -3.55
CA GLU A 73 4.68 -13.01 -3.12
C GLU A 73 3.64 -12.33 -2.23
N LEU A 74 2.35 -12.49 -2.53
CA LEU A 74 1.24 -12.03 -1.70
C LEU A 74 1.25 -12.69 -0.32
N ASN A 75 1.44 -14.03 -0.27
CA ASN A 75 1.52 -14.74 1.00
C ASN A 75 2.71 -14.25 1.85
N LEU A 76 3.89 -14.12 1.23
CA LEU A 76 5.07 -13.61 1.92
C LEU A 76 4.89 -12.17 2.44
N ALA A 77 4.30 -11.29 1.64
CA ALA A 77 3.98 -9.92 2.07
C ALA A 77 2.92 -9.92 3.17
N GLY A 78 1.90 -10.77 3.08
CA GLY A 78 0.87 -10.95 4.09
C GLY A 78 1.46 -11.34 5.44
N ASP A 79 2.29 -12.38 5.48
CA ASP A 79 2.96 -12.86 6.70
C ASP A 79 3.82 -11.79 7.35
N ARG A 80 4.57 -11.01 6.54
CA ARG A 80 5.37 -9.88 7.04
C ARG A 80 4.47 -8.77 7.59
N ALA A 81 3.38 -8.43 6.91
CA ALA A 81 2.46 -7.36 7.30
C ALA A 81 1.73 -7.62 8.62
N LYS A 82 1.56 -8.89 9.02
CA LYS A 82 1.03 -9.26 10.34
C LYS A 82 1.90 -8.75 11.51
N ASN A 83 3.18 -8.45 11.25
CA ASN A 83 4.09 -7.84 12.24
C ASN A 83 3.96 -6.31 12.32
N LEU A 84 3.20 -5.67 11.42
CA LEU A 84 2.90 -4.23 11.46
C LEU A 84 1.60 -3.99 12.22
N LEU A 85 1.71 -3.85 13.54
CA LEU A 85 0.57 -3.79 14.46
C LEU A 85 -0.35 -2.57 14.24
N ALA A 86 -1.60 -2.67 14.70
CA ALA A 86 -2.52 -1.54 14.70
C ALA A 86 -1.92 -0.34 15.45
N GLY A 87 -2.03 0.85 14.85
CA GLY A 87 -1.48 2.08 15.44
C GLY A 87 0.02 2.31 15.20
N PHE A 88 0.70 1.46 14.40
CA PHE A 88 2.14 1.59 14.09
C PHE A 88 2.55 3.03 13.74
N CYS A 89 1.74 3.70 12.89
CA CYS A 89 1.94 5.08 12.47
C CYS A 89 2.02 6.12 13.60
N GLY A 90 1.24 5.94 14.68
CA GLY A 90 1.18 6.91 15.78
C GLY A 90 2.11 6.55 16.94
N TRP A 91 2.31 5.26 17.20
CA TRP A 91 3.05 4.78 18.38
C TRP A 91 4.52 4.48 18.11
N TYR A 92 4.88 4.17 16.86
CA TYR A 92 6.24 3.78 16.49
C TYR A 92 6.87 4.75 15.48
N GLY A 93 6.16 5.81 15.09
CA GLY A 93 6.67 6.85 14.18
C GLY A 93 6.82 6.44 12.72
N ALA A 94 6.56 5.18 12.37
CA ALA A 94 6.61 4.67 11.02
C ALA A 94 5.20 4.27 10.56
N CYS A 95 4.68 4.89 9.50
CA CYS A 95 3.39 4.51 8.95
C CYS A 95 3.44 3.09 8.34
N GLY A 96 2.54 2.20 8.77
CA GLY A 96 2.51 0.83 8.24
C GLY A 96 2.24 0.75 6.73
N ALA A 97 1.55 1.74 6.14
CA ALA A 97 1.43 1.85 4.68
C ALA A 97 2.78 2.16 4.00
N ALA A 98 3.59 3.05 4.58
CA ALA A 98 4.92 3.37 4.06
C ALA A 98 5.89 2.19 4.19
N VAL A 99 5.89 1.52 5.34
CA VAL A 99 6.66 0.28 5.53
C VAL A 99 6.15 -0.82 4.58
N GLY A 100 4.85 -0.86 4.32
CA GLY A 100 4.24 -1.73 3.31
C GLY A 100 4.78 -1.50 1.90
N SER A 101 5.05 -0.25 1.50
CA SER A 101 5.70 0.06 0.21
C SER A 101 7.13 -0.51 0.15
N GLY A 102 7.94 -0.33 1.20
CA GLY A 102 9.28 -0.94 1.26
C GLY A 102 9.22 -2.47 1.28
N MET A 103 8.22 -3.04 1.95
CA MET A 103 7.96 -4.48 1.98
C MET A 103 7.65 -5.02 0.58
N PHE A 104 6.83 -4.31 -0.22
CA PHE A 104 6.60 -4.65 -1.62
C PHE A 104 7.92 -4.76 -2.36
N LEU A 105 8.77 -3.73 -2.28
CA LEU A 105 10.03 -3.74 -3.02
C LEU A 105 10.97 -4.84 -2.52
N SER A 106 10.98 -5.10 -1.21
CA SER A 106 11.75 -6.20 -0.64
C SER A 106 11.30 -7.56 -1.18
N VAL A 107 10.00 -7.80 -1.31
CA VAL A 107 9.47 -9.04 -1.90
C VAL A 107 9.83 -9.10 -3.39
N ALA A 108 9.51 -8.04 -4.14
CA ALA A 108 9.71 -7.96 -5.59
C ALA A 108 11.17 -8.15 -6.05
N THR A 109 12.13 -7.73 -5.23
CA THR A 109 13.56 -7.84 -5.55
C THR A 109 14.28 -8.93 -4.75
N GLY A 110 13.56 -9.75 -3.97
CA GLY A 110 14.17 -10.78 -3.10
C GLY A 110 15.14 -10.22 -2.05
N THR A 111 14.93 -8.97 -1.60
CA THR A 111 15.81 -8.32 -0.62
C THR A 111 15.75 -9.04 0.72
N SER A 112 16.92 -9.24 1.32
CA SER A 112 17.10 -9.73 2.68
C SER A 112 17.96 -8.76 3.50
N PRO A 113 18.10 -8.96 4.83
CA PRO A 113 19.03 -8.18 5.65
C PRO A 113 20.50 -8.24 5.20
N TYR A 114 20.87 -9.20 4.34
CA TYR A 114 22.23 -9.40 3.83
C TYR A 114 22.41 -8.89 2.39
N SER A 115 21.37 -8.36 1.76
CA SER A 115 21.47 -7.81 0.40
C SER A 115 22.33 -6.54 0.42
N THR A 116 23.27 -6.42 -0.54
CA THR A 116 24.12 -5.23 -0.67
C THR A 116 23.44 -4.16 -1.52
N ASP A 117 22.84 -4.56 -2.63
CA ASP A 117 22.45 -3.60 -3.68
C ASP A 117 21.02 -3.09 -3.47
N THR A 118 20.10 -3.97 -3.08
CA THR A 118 18.67 -3.64 -2.95
C THR A 118 18.27 -3.19 -1.55
N TRP A 119 19.10 -3.43 -0.53
CA TRP A 119 18.79 -3.08 0.86
C TRP A 119 18.61 -1.57 1.06
N ALA A 120 19.45 -0.76 0.42
CA ALA A 120 19.31 0.69 0.47
C ALA A 120 18.03 1.16 -0.25
N LEU A 121 17.64 0.51 -1.35
CA LEU A 121 16.45 0.88 -2.13
C LEU A 121 15.15 0.63 -1.35
N VAL A 122 15.02 -0.51 -0.67
CA VAL A 122 13.80 -0.82 0.12
C VAL A 122 13.63 0.13 1.31
N ASN A 123 14.73 0.52 1.94
CA ASN A 123 14.72 1.53 3.01
C ASN A 123 14.39 2.92 2.46
N ARG A 124 14.96 3.28 1.31
CA ARG A 124 14.70 4.56 0.65
C ARG A 124 13.23 4.70 0.27
N LEU A 125 12.63 3.69 -0.35
CA LEU A 125 11.20 3.73 -0.67
C LEU A 125 10.33 3.94 0.58
N SER A 126 10.65 3.24 1.68
CA SER A 126 9.94 3.45 2.96
C SER A 126 10.11 4.89 3.45
N SER A 127 11.34 5.42 3.40
CA SER A 127 11.68 6.79 3.80
C SER A 127 10.93 7.83 2.96
N ASP A 128 10.89 7.69 1.64
CA ASP A 128 10.22 8.63 0.74
C ASP A 128 8.71 8.64 1.00
N CYS A 129 8.12 7.46 1.23
CA CYS A 129 6.71 7.36 1.63
C CYS A 129 6.46 8.04 2.99
N LEU A 130 7.33 7.83 3.98
CA LEU A 130 7.21 8.46 5.30
C LEU A 130 7.33 9.98 5.21
N TYR A 131 8.29 10.47 4.41
CA TYR A 131 8.48 11.89 4.15
C TYR A 131 7.21 12.52 3.58
N ASN A 132 6.68 11.96 2.48
CA ASN A 132 5.47 12.49 1.84
C ASN A 132 4.23 12.42 2.76
N ILE A 133 4.15 11.41 3.62
CA ILE A 133 3.07 11.32 4.64
C ILE A 133 3.24 12.39 5.71
N ALA A 134 4.48 12.65 6.16
CA ALA A 134 4.78 13.64 7.19
C ALA A 134 4.43 15.06 6.74
N GLU A 135 4.68 15.39 5.46
CA GLU A 135 4.34 16.69 4.86
C GLU A 135 2.83 17.02 4.94
N ILE A 136 1.97 16.00 4.94
CA ILE A 136 0.52 16.20 5.08
C ILE A 136 0.09 16.28 6.57
N GLY A 137 0.81 15.57 7.43
CA GLY A 137 0.56 15.51 8.87
C GLY A 137 -0.72 14.76 9.30
N GLY A 138 -0.98 14.84 10.61
CA GLY A 138 -2.12 14.19 11.28
C GLY A 138 -3.41 15.04 11.31
N PRO A 139 -4.49 14.51 11.95
CA PRO A 139 -4.61 13.18 12.57
C PRO A 139 -4.65 12.05 11.54
N ARG A 140 -4.48 10.80 11.99
CA ARG A 140 -4.35 9.60 11.12
C ARG A 140 -5.49 9.47 10.11
N CYS A 141 -5.18 8.94 8.92
CA CYS A 141 -6.17 8.49 7.94
C CYS A 141 -5.58 7.40 7.06
N CYS A 142 -6.00 6.14 7.26
CA CYS A 142 -5.43 5.00 6.53
C CYS A 142 -5.58 5.12 5.01
N LYS A 143 -6.72 5.65 4.51
CA LYS A 143 -6.92 5.86 3.07
C LYS A 143 -5.93 6.88 2.49
N ARG A 144 -5.75 8.02 3.16
CA ARG A 144 -4.82 9.08 2.75
C ARG A 144 -3.39 8.57 2.67
N VAL A 145 -2.93 7.86 3.70
CA VAL A 145 -1.55 7.35 3.73
C VAL A 145 -1.36 6.23 2.71
N CYS A 146 -2.34 5.38 2.44
CA CYS A 146 -2.29 4.40 1.35
C CYS A 146 -2.19 5.07 -0.03
N PHE A 147 -3.01 6.07 -0.32
CA PHE A 147 -2.90 6.85 -1.56
C PHE A 147 -1.52 7.48 -1.72
N THR A 148 -0.99 8.07 -0.65
CA THR A 148 0.33 8.71 -0.63
C THR A 148 1.44 7.69 -0.86
N ALA A 149 1.42 6.58 -0.12
CA ALA A 149 2.42 5.53 -0.19
C ALA A 149 2.45 4.88 -1.59
N VAL A 150 1.29 4.50 -2.13
CA VAL A 150 1.21 3.91 -3.47
C VAL A 150 1.64 4.89 -4.57
N SER A 151 1.22 6.16 -4.50
CA SER A 151 1.64 7.17 -5.49
C SER A 151 3.15 7.40 -5.46
N THR A 152 3.73 7.40 -4.25
CA THR A 152 5.18 7.49 -4.06
C THR A 152 5.87 6.25 -4.64
N SER A 153 5.35 5.05 -4.38
CA SER A 153 5.91 3.80 -4.94
C SER A 153 5.86 3.75 -6.46
N ILE A 154 4.76 4.22 -7.08
CA ILE A 154 4.66 4.34 -8.54
C ILE A 154 5.78 5.24 -9.09
N THR A 155 5.96 6.41 -8.48
CA THR A 155 7.00 7.37 -8.89
C THR A 155 8.40 6.77 -8.70
N PHE A 156 8.63 6.11 -7.56
CA PHE A 156 9.89 5.48 -7.23
C PHE A 156 10.26 4.37 -8.23
N MET A 157 9.31 3.51 -8.60
CA MET A 157 9.55 2.43 -9.56
C MET A 157 9.89 2.97 -10.95
N LYS A 158 9.26 4.07 -11.36
CA LYS A 158 9.61 4.74 -12.61
C LYS A 158 11.03 5.33 -12.56
N GLN A 159 11.42 5.95 -11.44
CA GLN A 159 12.72 6.62 -11.31
C GLN A 159 13.90 5.64 -11.15
N HIS A 160 13.71 4.57 -10.38
CA HIS A 160 14.80 3.68 -9.99
C HIS A 160 14.85 2.37 -10.80
N PHE A 161 13.75 1.97 -11.44
CA PHE A 161 13.65 0.70 -12.17
C PHE A 161 13.13 0.86 -13.60
N ASP A 162 12.86 2.09 -14.05
CA ASP A 162 12.24 2.40 -15.35
C ASP A 162 10.95 1.58 -15.60
N LEU A 163 10.21 1.29 -14.52
CA LEU A 163 9.00 0.47 -14.56
C LEU A 163 7.76 1.32 -14.26
N ASP A 164 6.91 1.51 -15.27
CA ASP A 164 5.67 2.27 -15.14
C ASP A 164 4.56 1.41 -14.55
N LEU A 165 4.34 1.52 -13.23
CA LEU A 165 3.26 0.84 -12.53
C LEU A 165 1.86 1.46 -12.79
N GLY A 166 1.78 2.54 -13.57
CA GLY A 166 0.56 3.28 -13.87
C GLY A 166 0.66 4.75 -13.48
N GLN A 167 -0.36 5.52 -13.82
CA GLN A 167 -0.37 6.95 -13.57
C GLN A 167 -0.79 7.29 -12.13
N THR A 168 -0.16 8.31 -11.55
CA THR A 168 -0.66 9.03 -10.37
C THR A 168 -1.68 10.06 -10.83
N THR A 169 -2.85 9.61 -11.32
CA THR A 169 -3.94 10.52 -11.69
C THR A 169 -4.40 11.33 -10.47
N PRO A 170 -5.02 12.52 -10.66
CA PRO A 170 -5.58 13.27 -9.54
C PRO A 170 -6.58 12.43 -8.75
N ILE A 171 -6.21 12.07 -7.51
CA ILE A 171 -7.04 11.25 -6.63
C ILE A 171 -8.10 12.14 -5.98
N ARG A 172 -9.38 11.77 -6.12
CA ARG A 172 -10.51 12.41 -5.42
C ARG A 172 -11.09 11.44 -4.38
N CYS A 173 -10.83 11.70 -3.11
CA CYS A 173 -11.23 10.82 -2.02
C CYS A 173 -12.76 10.84 -1.79
N THR A 174 -13.39 9.68 -1.93
CA THR A 174 -14.83 9.48 -1.65
C THR A 174 -15.10 9.01 -0.21
N TYR A 175 -14.07 8.64 0.55
CA TYR A 175 -14.20 8.12 1.92
C TYR A 175 -14.28 9.19 3.02
N HIS A 176 -14.19 10.47 2.64
CA HIS A 176 -14.06 11.59 3.60
C HIS A 176 -15.24 11.68 4.57
N GLN A 177 -16.46 11.30 4.15
CA GLN A 177 -17.66 11.32 5.01
C GLN A 177 -17.65 10.21 6.07
N ARG A 178 -16.92 9.11 5.84
CA ARG A 178 -16.81 7.96 6.77
C ARG A 178 -15.70 8.15 7.81
N ASN A 179 -14.95 9.24 7.74
CA ASN A 179 -13.78 9.47 8.58
C ASN A 179 -14.00 10.66 9.51
N ALA A 180 -14.20 10.40 10.81
CA ALA A 180 -14.36 11.44 11.82
C ALA A 180 -13.11 12.34 11.93
N GLU A 181 -11.93 11.79 11.67
CA GLU A 181 -10.64 12.51 11.69
C GLU A 181 -10.28 13.15 10.33
N CYS A 182 -11.26 13.35 9.44
CA CYS A 182 -10.98 13.91 8.12
C CYS A 182 -10.51 15.37 8.20
N LYS A 183 -9.39 15.69 7.54
CA LYS A 183 -8.84 17.05 7.46
C LYS A 183 -9.61 17.98 6.50
N LYS A 184 -10.64 17.46 5.82
CA LYS A 184 -11.41 18.17 4.79
C LYS A 184 -10.46 18.87 3.79
N THR A 185 -10.65 20.15 3.53
CA THR A 185 -9.86 20.95 2.59
C THR A 185 -8.36 21.00 2.89
N ALA A 186 -7.92 20.66 4.11
CA ALA A 186 -6.50 20.53 4.44
C ALA A 186 -5.90 19.15 4.07
N CYS A 187 -6.67 18.25 3.44
CA CYS A 187 -6.16 17.01 2.85
C CYS A 187 -6.00 17.18 1.33
N PRO A 188 -4.86 16.82 0.74
CA PRO A 188 -4.63 16.99 -0.71
C PRO A 188 -5.58 16.16 -1.58
N TYR A 189 -6.16 15.09 -1.03
CA TYR A 189 -7.13 14.23 -1.71
C TYR A 189 -8.59 14.62 -1.48
N TYR A 190 -8.87 15.68 -0.70
CA TYR A 190 -10.25 16.08 -0.49
C TYR A 190 -10.85 16.59 -1.80
N PRO A 191 -12.10 16.21 -2.15
CA PRO A 191 -12.71 16.71 -3.37
C PRO A 191 -12.78 18.23 -3.32
N ALA A 192 -12.06 18.90 -4.22
CA ALA A 192 -12.34 20.29 -4.54
C ALA A 192 -13.75 20.35 -5.14
N THR A 193 -14.58 21.23 -4.57
CA THR A 193 -15.85 21.66 -5.14
C THR A 193 -15.65 22.24 -6.53
#